data_AF-A0AAW4R4R5-F1
#
_entry.id   AF-A0AAW4R4R5-F1
#
_cell.length_a   1.000
_cell.length_b   1.000
_cell.length_c   1.000
_cell.angle_alpha   90.00
_cell.angle_beta   90.00
_cell.angle_gamma   90.00
#
_symmetry.space_group_name_H-M   'P 1'
#
loop_
_entity.id
_entity.type
_entity.pdbx_description
1 polymer ?
#
loop_
_entity_poly.entity_id
_entity_poly.type
_entity_poly.pdbx_seq_one_letter_code
_entity_poly.pdbx_strand_id
1 'polypeptide(L)'
;MNKRFSIALFLTIIMTNIILYFFLPLSIVTKWDFNGTPTSTMDKSTFVIVNIIICSFLFFVFLALSKAASNQKFLHWIGNTMLLFLFFVDIVIPLIALGFSLPLDHFIFLALGLLFILIGYFSSKIDTTKSTVSLEWNDKYLEKRASNISSISMMIAGIFLAILPFIVSAPYRGYAILAILLGMTLIILPSTIYLLIKDSKQSTPLKK
;
A
#
# COMPACT_ATOMS: atom_id res chain seq x y z
N MET A 1 -8.48 -13.76 -8.72
CA MET A 1 -8.30 -14.55 -7.48
C MET A 1 -9.64 -14.61 -6.76
N ASN A 2 -10.00 -15.80 -6.28
CA ASN A 2 -11.34 -16.13 -5.78
C ASN A 2 -11.61 -15.39 -4.45
N LYS A 3 -12.84 -14.91 -4.19
CA LYS A 3 -13.23 -14.25 -2.92
C LYS A 3 -12.79 -15.03 -1.67
N ARG A 4 -12.66 -16.35 -1.84
CA ARG A 4 -12.15 -17.31 -0.85
C ARG A 4 -10.77 -16.97 -0.30
N PHE A 5 -9.84 -16.44 -1.11
CA PHE A 5 -8.50 -16.08 -0.63
C PHE A 5 -8.56 -14.91 0.35
N SER A 6 -9.29 -13.84 -0.01
CA SER A 6 -9.45 -12.66 0.85
C SER A 6 -10.11 -13.02 2.18
N ILE A 7 -11.14 -13.87 2.14
CA ILE A 7 -11.84 -14.35 3.34
C ILE A 7 -10.91 -15.23 4.18
N ALA A 8 -10.18 -16.17 3.55
CA ALA A 8 -9.23 -17.03 4.26
C ALA A 8 -8.12 -16.20 4.94
N LEU A 9 -7.53 -15.25 4.22
CA LEU A 9 -6.51 -14.34 4.76
C LEU A 9 -7.07 -13.54 5.95
N PHE A 10 -8.28 -12.99 5.82
CA PHE A 10 -8.93 -12.25 6.88
C PHE A 10 -9.19 -13.09 8.14
N LEU A 11 -9.71 -14.31 7.96
CA LEU A 11 -9.91 -15.25 9.07
C LEU A 11 -8.58 -15.64 9.72
N THR A 12 -7.53 -15.86 8.93
CA THR A 12 -6.18 -16.13 9.45
C THR A 12 -5.66 -14.95 10.27
N ILE A 13 -5.85 -13.71 9.84
CA ILE A 13 -5.46 -12.51 10.60
C ILE A 13 -6.16 -12.49 11.97
N ILE A 14 -7.48 -12.68 11.98
CA ILE A 14 -8.26 -12.69 13.23
C ILE A 14 -7.77 -13.80 14.16
N MET A 15 -7.68 -15.03 13.65
CA MET A 15 -7.26 -16.18 14.46
C MET A 15 -5.85 -15.99 15.00
N THR A 16 -4.93 -15.47 14.19
CA THR A 16 -3.56 -15.21 14.63
C THR A 16 -3.51 -14.15 15.72
N ASN A 17 -4.27 -13.06 15.60
CA ASN A 17 -4.36 -12.03 16.64
C ASN A 17 -4.91 -12.58 17.97
N ILE A 18 -5.96 -13.42 17.90
CA ILE A 18 -6.53 -14.06 19.09
C ILE A 18 -5.50 -14.98 19.75
N ILE A 19 -4.78 -15.78 18.97
CA ILE A 19 -3.74 -16.68 19.50
C ILE A 19 -2.60 -15.85 20.12
N LEU A 20 -2.10 -14.84 19.42
CA LEU A 20 -1.00 -13.99 19.87
C LEU A 20 -1.32 -13.25 21.17
N TYR A 21 -2.57 -12.84 21.39
CA TYR A 21 -3.00 -12.18 22.63
C TYR A 21 -2.60 -12.95 23.91
N PHE A 22 -2.62 -14.27 23.87
CA PHE A 22 -2.26 -15.12 25.02
C PHE A 22 -0.76 -15.13 25.31
N PHE A 23 0.08 -14.92 24.29
CA PHE A 23 1.54 -14.97 24.42
C PHE A 23 2.18 -13.59 24.56
N LEU A 24 1.49 -12.54 24.12
CA LEU A 24 2.02 -11.18 24.12
C LEU A 24 2.27 -10.64 25.55
N PRO A 25 3.37 -9.88 25.75
CA PRO A 25 3.63 -9.17 27.00
C PRO A 25 2.58 -8.09 27.25
N LEU A 26 2.46 -7.61 28.50
CA LEU A 26 1.46 -6.60 28.89
C LEU A 26 1.56 -5.30 28.08
N SER A 27 2.79 -4.87 27.75
CA SER A 27 3.07 -3.69 26.94
C SER A 27 3.88 -4.05 25.69
N ILE A 28 3.48 -3.47 24.57
CA ILE A 28 4.06 -3.71 23.25
C ILE A 28 4.56 -2.37 22.71
N VAL A 29 5.79 -2.34 22.19
CA VAL A 29 6.32 -1.16 21.50
C VAL A 29 5.60 -1.02 20.16
N THR A 30 5.04 0.17 19.92
CA THR A 30 4.26 0.45 18.70
C THR A 30 4.86 1.58 17.86
N LYS A 31 5.80 2.35 18.42
CA LYS A 31 6.53 3.39 17.68
C LYS A 31 8.01 3.32 17.99
N TRP A 32 8.78 3.53 16.93
CA TRP A 32 10.23 3.68 16.96
C TRP A 32 10.61 5.04 16.37
N ASP A 33 11.68 5.64 16.84
CA ASP A 33 12.31 6.75 16.13
C ASP A 33 13.10 6.25 14.90
N PHE A 34 13.73 7.16 14.15
CA PHE A 34 14.56 6.80 13.00
C PHE A 34 15.84 6.04 13.36
N ASN A 35 16.22 6.01 14.63
CA ASN A 35 17.37 5.26 15.14
C ASN A 35 16.96 3.87 15.68
N GLY A 36 15.69 3.48 15.54
CA GLY A 36 15.17 2.22 16.04
C GLY A 36 14.94 2.21 17.56
N THR A 37 14.94 3.36 18.23
CA THR A 37 14.65 3.45 19.66
C THR A 37 13.13 3.49 19.90
N PRO A 38 12.59 2.67 20.81
CA PRO A 38 11.18 2.70 21.20
C PRO A 38 10.78 4.09 21.74
N THR A 39 9.75 4.70 21.16
CA THR A 39 9.22 6.01 21.60
C THR A 39 7.82 5.93 22.20
N SER A 40 7.06 4.87 21.90
CA SER A 40 5.71 4.69 22.42
C SER A 40 5.37 3.22 22.58
N THR A 41 4.57 2.93 23.61
CA THR A 41 4.06 1.60 23.91
C THR A 41 2.54 1.62 23.99
N MET A 42 1.94 0.46 23.80
CA MET A 42 0.50 0.22 23.88
C MET A 42 0.26 -1.05 24.70
N ASP A 43 -0.84 -1.12 25.43
CA ASP A 43 -1.22 -2.37 26.10
C ASP A 43 -1.63 -3.43 25.07
N LYS A 44 -1.40 -4.71 25.40
CA LYS A 44 -1.65 -5.80 24.44
C LYS A 44 -3.11 -5.93 23.99
N SER A 45 -4.06 -5.60 24.87
CA SER A 45 -5.49 -5.59 24.52
C SER A 45 -5.79 -4.56 23.46
N THR A 46 -5.34 -3.32 23.65
CA THR A 46 -5.53 -2.25 22.68
C THR A 46 -4.81 -2.58 21.38
N PHE A 47 -3.58 -3.11 21.42
CA PHE A 47 -2.84 -3.51 20.22
C PHE A 47 -3.64 -4.50 19.36
N VAL A 48 -4.10 -5.60 19.96
CA VAL A 48 -4.87 -6.64 19.26
C VAL A 48 -6.21 -6.10 18.76
N ILE A 49 -6.94 -5.34 19.58
CA ILE A 49 -8.24 -4.77 19.20
C ILE A 49 -8.09 -3.80 18.03
N VAL A 50 -7.10 -2.91 18.07
CA VAL A 50 -6.82 -1.95 17.00
C VAL A 50 -6.43 -2.67 15.71
N ASN A 51 -5.58 -3.69 15.78
CA ASN A 51 -5.19 -4.46 14.59
C ASN A 51 -6.40 -5.18 13.95
N ILE A 52 -7.25 -5.81 14.77
CA ILE A 52 -8.48 -6.45 14.27
C ILE A 52 -9.41 -5.40 13.64
N ILE A 53 -9.60 -4.23 14.26
CA ILE A 53 -10.43 -3.16 13.73
C ILE A 53 -9.90 -2.65 12.40
N ILE A 54 -8.60 -2.35 12.30
CA ILE A 54 -7.97 -1.84 11.07
C ILE A 54 -8.07 -2.87 9.94
N CYS A 55 -7.76 -4.14 10.22
CA CYS A 55 -7.84 -5.21 9.23
C CYS A 55 -9.28 -5.45 8.77
N SER A 56 -10.24 -5.43 9.70
CA SER A 56 -11.68 -5.56 9.40
C SER A 56 -12.16 -4.39 8.55
N PHE A 57 -11.83 -3.16 8.95
CA PHE A 57 -12.18 -1.96 8.21
C PHE A 57 -11.67 -2.03 6.77
N LEU A 58 -10.38 -2.32 6.57
CA LEU A 58 -9.81 -2.43 5.23
C LEU A 58 -10.43 -3.56 4.42
N PHE A 59 -10.65 -4.74 5.02
CA PHE A 59 -11.32 -5.84 4.36
C PHE A 59 -12.71 -5.43 3.85
N PHE A 60 -13.54 -4.82 4.70
CA PHE A 60 -14.89 -4.39 4.32
C PHE A 60 -14.88 -3.24 3.31
N VAL A 61 -13.97 -2.28 3.44
CA VAL A 61 -13.79 -1.19 2.47
C VAL A 61 -13.48 -1.77 1.10
N PHE A 62 -12.48 -2.63 0.97
CA PHE A 62 -12.14 -3.22 -0.33
C PHE A 62 -13.22 -4.17 -0.85
N LEU A 63 -13.94 -4.88 0.03
CA LEU A 63 -15.10 -5.68 -0.36
C LEU A 63 -16.22 -4.79 -0.94
N ALA A 64 -16.55 -3.68 -0.28
CA ALA A 64 -17.58 -2.75 -0.73
C ALA A 64 -17.17 -2.04 -2.03
N LEU A 65 -15.97 -1.48 -2.09
CA LEU A 65 -15.44 -0.83 -3.29
C LEU A 65 -15.35 -1.81 -4.46
N SER A 66 -14.90 -3.04 -4.23
CA SER A 66 -14.85 -4.06 -5.30
C SER A 66 -16.23 -4.39 -5.85
N LYS A 67 -17.29 -4.32 -5.04
CA LYS A 67 -18.67 -4.55 -5.51
C LYS A 67 -19.20 -3.37 -6.32
N ALA A 68 -18.83 -2.15 -5.93
CA ALA A 68 -19.28 -0.91 -6.58
C ALA A 68 -18.50 -0.56 -7.85
N ALA A 69 -17.28 -1.05 -8.00
CA ALA A 69 -16.39 -0.65 -9.08
C ALA A 69 -16.56 -1.49 -10.36
N SER A 70 -16.31 -0.85 -11.51
CA SER A 70 -16.27 -1.51 -12.82
C SER A 70 -15.14 -2.56 -12.94
N ASN A 71 -14.01 -2.35 -12.25
CA ASN A 71 -12.86 -3.25 -12.24
C ASN A 71 -12.68 -3.94 -10.87
N GLN A 72 -13.61 -4.83 -10.55
CA GLN A 72 -13.64 -5.56 -9.28
C GLN A 72 -12.35 -6.35 -9.01
N LYS A 73 -11.77 -6.95 -10.06
CA LYS A 73 -10.55 -7.77 -9.95
C LYS A 73 -9.37 -6.95 -9.45
N PHE A 74 -9.18 -5.76 -10.01
CA PHE A 74 -8.10 -4.85 -9.61
C PHE A 74 -8.20 -4.44 -8.14
N LEU A 75 -9.39 -4.02 -7.68
CA LEU A 75 -9.58 -3.63 -6.29
C LEU A 75 -9.42 -4.79 -5.31
N HIS A 76 -9.87 -6.00 -5.68
CA HIS A 76 -9.58 -7.19 -4.89
C HIS A 76 -8.08 -7.46 -4.77
N TRP A 77 -7.30 -7.22 -5.84
CA TRP A 77 -5.86 -7.44 -5.82
C TRP A 77 -5.14 -6.42 -4.94
N ILE A 78 -5.51 -5.14 -5.03
CA ILE A 78 -4.98 -4.11 -4.13
C ILE A 78 -5.36 -4.40 -2.68
N GLY A 79 -6.63 -4.68 -2.41
CA GLY A 79 -7.10 -4.96 -1.05
C GLY A 79 -6.38 -6.16 -0.44
N ASN A 80 -6.18 -7.24 -1.20
CA ASN A 80 -5.43 -8.40 -0.73
C ASN A 80 -3.95 -8.08 -0.46
N THR A 81 -3.33 -7.25 -1.30
CA THR A 81 -1.94 -6.84 -1.12
C THR A 81 -1.79 -6.00 0.15
N MET A 82 -2.72 -5.07 0.40
CA MET A 82 -2.75 -4.28 1.63
C MET A 82 -2.98 -5.13 2.87
N LEU A 83 -3.94 -6.08 2.82
CA LEU A 83 -4.19 -7.01 3.92
C LEU A 83 -2.98 -7.90 4.21
N LEU A 84 -2.28 -8.37 3.17
CA LEU A 84 -1.08 -9.18 3.33
C LEU A 84 0.06 -8.37 3.94
N PHE A 85 0.24 -7.11 3.52
CA PHE A 85 1.19 -6.19 4.12
C PHE A 85 0.88 -5.96 5.61
N LEU A 86 -0.38 -5.71 5.96
CA LEU A 86 -0.78 -5.55 7.36
C LEU A 86 -0.57 -6.82 8.17
N PHE A 87 -0.94 -7.97 7.62
CA PHE A 87 -0.68 -9.26 8.27
C PHE A 87 0.81 -9.47 8.53
N PHE A 88 1.66 -9.11 7.57
CA PHE A 88 3.11 -9.19 7.75
C PHE A 88 3.59 -8.32 8.92
N VAL A 89 3.17 -7.06 8.98
CA VAL A 89 3.49 -6.14 10.10
C VAL A 89 2.96 -6.68 11.43
N ASP A 90 1.75 -7.22 11.40
CA ASP A 90 1.04 -7.83 12.54
C ASP A 90 1.69 -9.13 13.04
N ILE A 91 2.56 -9.78 12.26
CA ILE A 91 3.39 -10.89 12.73
C ILE A 91 4.74 -10.38 13.26
N VAL A 92 5.37 -9.46 12.54
CA VAL A 92 6.72 -8.98 12.88
C VAL A 92 6.74 -8.25 14.23
N ILE A 93 5.76 -7.38 14.50
CA ILE A 93 5.72 -6.62 15.75
C ILE A 93 5.56 -7.55 16.97
N PRO A 94 4.60 -8.50 17.00
CA PRO A 94 4.50 -9.50 18.06
C PRO A 94 5.73 -10.37 18.23
N LEU A 95 6.40 -10.79 17.15
CA LEU A 95 7.65 -11.56 17.27
C LEU A 95 8.72 -10.74 18.01
N ILE A 96 8.87 -9.45 17.70
CA ILE A 96 9.81 -8.59 18.43
C ILE A 96 9.38 -8.45 19.90
N ALA A 97 8.09 -8.30 20.16
CA ALA A 97 7.55 -8.23 21.53
C ALA A 97 7.81 -9.53 22.34
N LEU A 98 7.86 -10.68 21.66
CA LEU A 98 8.22 -11.98 22.25
C LEU A 98 9.74 -12.16 22.46
N GLY A 99 10.56 -11.16 22.10
CA GLY A 99 12.01 -11.15 22.35
C GLY A 99 12.86 -11.56 21.16
N PHE A 100 12.29 -11.76 19.96
CA PHE A 100 13.08 -12.03 18.76
C PHE A 100 13.82 -10.76 18.30
N SER A 101 15.14 -10.84 18.13
CA SER A 101 15.95 -9.76 17.59
C SER A 101 15.82 -9.72 16.06
N LEU A 102 14.75 -9.09 15.57
CA LEU A 102 14.50 -8.89 14.14
C LEU A 102 14.93 -7.47 13.72
N PRO A 103 15.63 -7.31 12.58
CA PRO A 103 15.93 -5.99 12.01
C PRO A 103 14.65 -5.34 11.46
N LEU A 104 13.80 -4.83 12.36
CA LEU A 104 12.47 -4.28 12.06
C LEU A 104 12.50 -3.30 10.89
N ASP A 105 13.44 -2.36 10.92
CA ASP A 105 13.59 -1.36 9.87
C ASP A 105 13.69 -2.01 8.48
N HIS A 106 14.57 -3.00 8.33
CA HIS A 106 14.81 -3.65 7.04
C HIS A 106 13.55 -4.37 6.55
N PHE A 107 12.85 -5.06 7.46
CA PHE A 107 11.62 -5.76 7.13
C PHE A 107 10.49 -4.81 6.73
N ILE A 108 10.30 -3.71 7.46
CA ILE A 108 9.27 -2.71 7.14
C ILE A 108 9.56 -2.08 5.77
N PHE A 109 10.80 -1.65 5.52
CA PHE A 109 11.17 -1.04 4.23
C PHE A 109 11.01 -2.01 3.06
N LEU A 110 11.39 -3.28 3.24
CA LEU A 110 11.23 -4.30 2.23
C LEU A 110 9.75 -4.59 1.97
N ALA A 111 8.94 -4.75 3.01
CA ALA A 111 7.51 -4.98 2.88
C ALA A 111 6.78 -3.79 2.22
N LEU A 112 7.14 -2.57 2.60
CA LEU A 112 6.57 -1.35 2.02
C LEU A 112 7.00 -1.19 0.55
N GLY A 113 8.26 -1.49 0.22
CA GLY A 113 8.75 -1.48 -1.15
C GLY A 113 8.02 -2.52 -2.02
N LEU A 114 7.85 -3.74 -1.53
CA LEU A 114 7.06 -4.77 -2.20
C LEU A 114 5.59 -4.36 -2.38
N LEU A 115 4.99 -3.72 -1.38
CA LEU A 115 3.62 -3.19 -1.47
C LEU A 115 3.50 -2.20 -2.64
N PHE A 116 4.45 -1.26 -2.76
CA PHE A 116 4.48 -0.29 -3.86
C PHE A 116 4.69 -0.96 -5.22
N ILE A 117 5.61 -1.92 -5.31
CA ILE A 117 5.87 -2.68 -6.55
C ILE A 117 4.62 -3.45 -6.98
N LEU A 118 3.94 -4.13 -6.07
CA LEU A 118 2.75 -4.93 -6.38
C LEU A 118 1.57 -4.05 -6.79
N ILE A 119 1.30 -2.95 -6.07
CA ILE A 119 0.23 -2.02 -6.45
C ILE A 119 0.55 -1.38 -7.81
N GLY A 120 1.79 -0.95 -8.03
CA GLY A 120 2.25 -0.43 -9.31
C GLY A 120 2.03 -1.46 -10.43
N TYR A 121 2.52 -2.68 -10.27
CA TYR A 121 2.35 -3.76 -11.25
C TYR A 121 0.90 -4.04 -11.60
N PHE A 122 0.01 -4.09 -10.61
CA PHE A 122 -1.42 -4.29 -10.85
C PHE A 122 -2.09 -3.08 -11.48
N SER A 123 -1.62 -1.87 -11.19
CA SER A 123 -2.08 -0.63 -11.81
C SER A 123 -1.81 -0.60 -13.32
N SER A 124 -0.64 -1.08 -13.78
CA SER A 124 -0.36 -1.20 -15.23
C SER A 124 -1.32 -2.18 -15.93
N LYS A 125 -1.89 -3.14 -15.21
CA LYS A 125 -2.83 -4.13 -15.76
C LYS A 125 -4.29 -3.70 -15.70
N ILE A 126 -4.58 -2.46 -15.28
CA ILE A 126 -5.95 -1.94 -15.31
C ILE A 126 -6.45 -1.92 -16.75
N ASP A 127 -7.66 -2.45 -16.93
CA ASP A 127 -8.42 -2.35 -18.16
C ASP A 127 -9.09 -0.97 -18.21
N THR A 128 -8.61 -0.10 -19.09
CA THR A 128 -9.10 1.28 -19.25
C THR A 128 -10.43 1.35 -19.99
N THR A 129 -10.89 0.25 -20.60
CA THR A 129 -12.24 0.18 -21.20
C THR A 129 -13.34 0.28 -20.14
N LYS A 130 -13.01 -0.04 -18.89
CA LYS A 130 -13.87 -0.04 -17.71
C LYS A 130 -13.33 0.94 -16.66
N SER A 131 -13.31 2.23 -17.01
CA SER A 131 -12.80 3.26 -16.10
C SER A 131 -13.53 3.15 -14.76
N THR A 132 -12.74 3.01 -13.69
CA THR A 132 -13.19 2.96 -12.30
C THR A 132 -13.08 4.29 -11.57
N VAL A 133 -12.50 5.32 -12.21
CA VAL A 133 -12.28 6.63 -11.60
C VAL A 133 -12.99 7.68 -12.44
N SER A 134 -13.76 8.53 -11.77
CA SER A 134 -14.65 9.56 -12.31
C SER A 134 -13.99 10.67 -13.14
N LEU A 135 -12.69 10.57 -13.47
CA LEU A 135 -12.17 11.32 -14.59
C LEU A 135 -12.56 10.55 -15.85
N GLU A 136 -13.68 10.93 -16.46
CA GLU A 136 -14.05 10.48 -17.79
C GLU A 136 -13.02 11.03 -18.78
N TRP A 137 -11.93 10.28 -18.98
CA TRP A 137 -10.99 10.52 -20.07
C TRP A 137 -11.71 10.25 -21.39
N ASN A 138 -11.62 11.19 -22.31
CA ASN A 138 -12.23 11.06 -23.63
C ASN A 138 -11.41 10.08 -24.50
N ASP A 139 -10.08 10.13 -24.42
CA ASP A 139 -9.17 9.22 -25.10
C ASP A 139 -8.63 8.13 -24.16
N LYS A 140 -9.06 6.88 -24.42
CA LYS A 140 -8.63 5.68 -23.70
C LYS A 140 -7.14 5.36 -23.83
N TYR A 141 -6.49 5.80 -24.91
CA TYR A 141 -5.05 5.68 -25.07
C TYR A 141 -4.30 6.61 -24.11
N LEU A 142 -4.80 7.84 -23.91
CA LEU A 142 -4.22 8.79 -22.95
C LEU A 142 -4.44 8.33 -21.51
N GLU A 143 -5.62 7.80 -21.18
CA GLU A 143 -5.90 7.17 -19.88
C GLU A 143 -4.91 6.03 -19.59
N LYS A 144 -4.68 5.16 -20.58
CA LYS A 144 -3.75 4.04 -20.43
C LYS A 144 -2.31 4.51 -20.26
N ARG A 145 -1.91 5.57 -20.97
CA ARG A 145 -0.59 6.17 -20.85
C ARG A 145 -0.38 6.79 -19.47
N ALA A 146 -1.36 7.52 -18.94
CA ALA A 146 -1.31 8.10 -17.60
C ALA A 146 -1.21 7.02 -16.52
N SER A 147 -2.03 5.97 -16.62
CA SER A 147 -1.99 4.81 -15.72
C SER A 147 -0.63 4.11 -15.76
N ASN A 148 -0.04 3.91 -16.94
CA ASN A 148 1.28 3.29 -17.08
C ASN A 148 2.39 4.15 -16.45
N ILE A 149 2.37 5.48 -16.63
CA ILE A 149 3.36 6.37 -16.02
C ILE A 149 3.28 6.29 -14.49
N SER A 150 2.06 6.36 -13.93
CA SER A 150 1.83 6.23 -12.49
C SER A 150 2.31 4.87 -11.97
N SER A 151 1.95 3.79 -12.67
CA SER A 151 2.37 2.44 -12.34
C SER A 151 3.89 2.27 -12.31
N ILE A 152 4.59 2.70 -13.35
CA ILE A 152 6.05 2.60 -13.45
C ILE A 152 6.71 3.42 -12.35
N SER A 153 6.25 4.66 -12.13
CA SER A 153 6.78 5.53 -11.08
C SER A 153 6.63 4.91 -9.69
N MET A 154 5.48 4.28 -9.42
CA MET A 154 5.21 3.59 -8.17
C MET A 154 6.08 2.34 -7.99
N MET A 155 6.30 1.56 -9.05
CA MET A 155 7.24 0.43 -9.02
C MET A 155 8.67 0.87 -8.73
N ILE A 156 9.14 1.93 -9.40
CA ILE A 156 10.48 2.51 -9.19
C ILE A 156 10.61 3.00 -7.75
N ALA A 157 9.62 3.74 -7.23
CA ALA A 157 9.61 4.18 -5.84
C ALA A 157 9.67 2.98 -4.86
N GLY A 158 8.93 1.91 -5.14
CA GLY A 158 8.97 0.69 -4.33
C GLY A 158 10.34 -0.01 -4.33
N ILE A 159 11.04 -0.03 -5.48
CA ILE A 159 12.41 -0.55 -5.57
C ILE A 159 13.35 0.30 -4.71
N PHE A 160 13.28 1.62 -4.82
CA PHE A 160 14.10 2.51 -3.99
C PHE A 160 13.82 2.32 -2.50
N LEU A 161 12.55 2.18 -2.09
CA LEU A 161 12.17 1.92 -0.70
C LEU A 161 12.72 0.58 -0.18
N ALA A 162 12.66 -0.48 -0.99
CA ALA A 162 13.15 -1.80 -0.59
C ALA A 162 14.68 -1.83 -0.41
N ILE A 163 15.41 -1.09 -1.24
CA ILE A 163 16.88 -1.02 -1.21
C ILE A 163 17.38 0.01 -0.18
N LEU A 164 16.55 1.00 0.17
CA LEU A 164 16.88 2.08 1.08
C LEU A 164 17.61 1.67 2.37
N PRO A 165 17.15 0.68 3.16
CA PRO A 165 17.78 0.36 4.43
C PRO A 165 19.22 -0.13 4.30
N PHE A 166 19.62 -0.63 3.11
CA PHE A 166 20.96 -1.14 2.82
C PHE A 166 21.94 -0.06 2.34
N ILE A 167 21.44 1.05 1.79
CA ILE A 167 22.28 2.13 1.24
C ILE A 167 22.37 3.31 2.20
N VAL A 168 21.25 3.65 2.85
CA VAL A 168 21.12 4.90 3.62
C VAL A 168 21.12 4.63 5.12
N SER A 169 22.04 5.29 5.81
CA SER A 169 22.17 5.24 7.27
C SER A 169 20.88 5.71 7.95
N ALA A 170 20.55 5.08 9.08
CA ALA A 170 19.34 5.31 9.87
C ALA A 170 18.91 6.80 10.02
N PRO A 171 19.81 7.76 10.34
CA PRO A 171 19.43 9.16 10.54
C PRO A 171 18.89 9.85 9.29
N TYR A 172 19.31 9.39 8.10
CA TYR A 172 18.98 10.02 6.82
C TYR A 172 17.81 9.34 6.10
N ARG A 173 17.31 8.22 6.62
CA ARG A 173 16.23 7.46 5.97
C ARG A 173 14.94 8.26 5.84
N GLY A 174 14.59 9.07 6.85
CA GLY A 174 13.42 9.95 6.78
C GLY A 174 13.46 10.94 5.61
N TYR A 175 14.61 11.59 5.41
CA TYR A 175 14.82 12.50 4.28
C TYR A 175 14.78 11.77 2.93
N ALA A 176 15.34 10.55 2.87
CA ALA A 176 15.32 9.75 1.66
C ALA A 176 13.91 9.28 1.28
N ILE A 177 13.07 8.89 2.24
CA ILE A 177 11.65 8.58 2.00
C ILE A 177 10.94 9.82 1.44
N LEU A 178 11.16 10.98 2.04
CA LEU A 178 10.55 12.23 1.61
C LEU A 178 10.99 12.59 0.18
N ALA A 179 12.27 12.40 -0.15
CA ALA A 179 12.80 12.59 -1.50
C ALA A 179 12.16 11.65 -2.52
N ILE A 180 11.97 10.36 -2.18
CA ILE A 180 11.29 9.38 -3.05
C ILE A 180 9.84 9.80 -3.29
N LEU A 181 9.10 10.19 -2.24
CA LEU A 181 7.70 10.61 -2.35
C LEU A 181 7.55 11.89 -3.17
N LEU A 182 8.43 12.88 -2.95
CA LEU A 182 8.44 14.11 -3.74
C LEU A 182 8.78 13.82 -5.20
N GLY A 183 9.80 13.01 -5.46
CA GLY A 183 10.21 12.63 -6.82
C GLY A 183 9.09 11.91 -7.58
N MET A 184 8.41 10.95 -6.93
CA MET A 184 7.25 10.28 -7.49
C MET A 184 6.12 11.26 -7.81
N THR A 185 5.80 12.15 -6.86
CA THR A 185 4.74 13.17 -7.03
C THR A 185 5.06 14.12 -8.18
N LEU A 186 6.32 14.56 -8.29
CA LEU A 186 6.81 15.45 -9.35
C LEU A 186 6.77 14.80 -10.74
N ILE A 187 6.82 13.46 -10.82
CA ILE A 187 6.68 12.75 -12.09
C ILE A 187 5.20 12.55 -12.43
N ILE A 188 4.40 12.06 -11.48
CA ILE A 188 3.00 11.69 -11.70
C ILE A 188 2.10 12.91 -11.93
N LEU A 189 2.26 13.96 -11.13
CA LEU A 189 1.33 15.09 -11.15
C LEU A 189 1.44 15.92 -12.44
N PRO A 190 2.64 16.35 -12.88
CA PRO A 190 2.77 17.09 -14.14
C PRO A 190 2.44 16.22 -15.37
N SER A 191 2.78 14.93 -15.36
CA SER A 191 2.48 14.04 -16.48
C SER A 191 0.98 13.79 -16.64
N THR A 192 0.25 13.61 -15.54
CA THR A 192 -1.22 13.48 -15.58
C THR A 192 -1.88 14.78 -16.02
N ILE A 193 -1.46 15.93 -15.49
CA ILE A 193 -1.98 17.26 -15.91
C ILE A 193 -1.72 17.50 -17.40
N TYR A 194 -0.51 17.24 -17.90
CA TYR A 194 -0.19 17.39 -19.32
C TYR A 194 -1.08 16.52 -20.21
N LEU A 195 -1.28 15.26 -19.83
CA LEU A 195 -2.12 14.33 -20.59
C LEU A 195 -3.60 14.74 -20.54
N LEU A 196 -4.09 15.28 -19.42
CA LEU A 196 -5.46 15.80 -19.30
C LEU A 196 -5.69 17.03 -20.17
N ILE A 197 -4.74 17.97 -20.22
CA ILE A 197 -4.81 19.14 -21.12
C ILE A 197 -4.78 18.69 -22.58
N LYS A 198 -4.02 17.64 -22.90
CA LYS A 198 -3.99 17.08 -24.24
C LYS A 198 -5.33 16.43 -24.61
N ASP A 199 -5.91 15.66 -23.71
CA ASP A 199 -7.21 15.01 -23.88
C ASP A 199 -8.32 16.03 -24.14
N SER A 200 -8.40 17.09 -23.32
CA SER A 200 -9.42 18.13 -23.46
C SER A 200 -9.35 18.85 -24.81
N LYS A 201 -8.15 19.17 -25.29
CA LYS A 201 -7.94 19.80 -26.60
C LYS A 201 -8.41 18.93 -27.76
N GLN A 202 -8.16 17.62 -27.70
CA GLN A 202 -8.55 16.67 -28.75
C GLN A 202 -10.07 16.41 -28.78
N SER A 203 -10.78 16.58 -27.65
CA SER A 203 -12.23 16.40 -27.56
C SER A 203 -13.07 17.61 -27.99
N THR A 204 -12.47 18.79 -28.22
CA THR A 204 -13.20 19.95 -28.76
C THR A 204 -13.39 19.80 -30.26
N PRO A 205 -14.61 19.62 -30.80
CA PRO A 205 -14.81 19.62 -32.24
C PRO A 205 -14.48 21.02 -32.77
N LEU A 206 -13.61 21.09 -33.78
CA LEU A 206 -13.50 22.25 -34.65
C LEU A 206 -14.93 22.60 -35.12
N LYS A 207 -15.50 23.68 -34.59
CA LYS A 207 -16.69 24.30 -35.17
C LYS A 207 -16.34 24.65 -36.61
N LYS A 208 -16.84 23.86 -37.56
CA LYS A 208 -16.97 24.25 -38.97
C LYS A 208 -18.11 25.23 -39.11
#